data_AF-A0A7M1T8W5-F1
#
_entry.id   AF-A0A7M1T8W5-F1
#
_cell.length_a   1.000
_cell.length_b   1.000
_cell.length_c   1.000
_cell.angle_alpha   90.00
_cell.angle_beta   90.00
_cell.angle_gamma   90.00
#
_symmetry.space_group_name_H-M   'P 1'
#
loop_
_entity.id
_entity.type
_entity.pdbx_description
1 polymer ?
#
loop_
_entity_poly.entity_id
_entity_poly.type
_entity_poly.pdbx_seq_one_letter_code
_entity_poly.pdbx_strand_id
1 'polypeptide(L)'
;MRYKKDIIRNVYVSSVTSFLILLTFISTQPDKRKELSRIEFYKIGHRGARGLMPENTIPAFEKGISSGANTIEFDVHITKDSQVVIYHDASFNPEYTLKPDGMRFIKTKGRNILFSK
;
A
#
# COMPACT_ATOMS: atom_id res chain seq x y z
N MET A 1 -37.14 -33.87 -54.33
CA MET A 1 -37.56 -32.94 -53.24
C MET A 1 -36.77 -33.05 -51.93
N ARG A 2 -36.14 -34.19 -51.60
CA ARG A 2 -35.36 -34.40 -50.35
C ARG A 2 -34.09 -33.53 -50.27
N TYR A 3 -33.31 -33.48 -51.34
CA TYR A 3 -32.06 -32.73 -51.46
C TYR A 3 -32.16 -31.22 -51.12
N LYS A 4 -33.23 -30.53 -51.55
CA LYS A 4 -33.44 -29.10 -51.22
C LYS A 4 -33.72 -28.87 -49.72
N LYS A 5 -34.37 -29.82 -49.04
CA LYS A 5 -34.64 -29.73 -47.59
C LYS A 5 -33.35 -29.94 -46.78
N ASP A 6 -32.47 -30.83 -47.24
CA ASP A 6 -31.17 -31.09 -46.61
C ASP A 6 -30.22 -29.89 -46.73
N ILE A 7 -30.21 -29.19 -47.88
CA ILE A 7 -29.43 -27.96 -48.07
C ILE A 7 -29.89 -26.87 -47.11
N ILE A 8 -31.19 -26.61 -47.01
CA ILE A 8 -31.73 -25.56 -46.12
C ILE A 8 -31.41 -25.89 -44.66
N ARG A 9 -31.54 -27.16 -44.26
CA ARG A 9 -31.19 -27.61 -42.91
C ARG A 9 -29.71 -27.40 -42.62
N ASN A 10 -28.81 -27.75 -43.53
CA ASN A 10 -27.38 -27.61 -43.33
C ASN A 10 -26.94 -26.13 -43.27
N VAL A 11 -27.52 -25.27 -44.11
CA VAL A 11 -27.28 -23.81 -44.06
C VAL A 11 -27.74 -23.25 -42.72
N TYR A 12 -28.93 -23.63 -42.24
CA TYR A 12 -29.44 -23.19 -40.95
C TYR A 12 -28.59 -23.70 -39.76
N VAL A 13 -28.18 -24.97 -39.79
CA VAL A 13 -27.30 -25.52 -38.74
C VAL A 13 -25.96 -24.79 -38.72
N SER A 14 -25.35 -24.56 -39.89
CA SER A 14 -24.06 -23.86 -39.99
C SER A 14 -24.12 -22.40 -39.54
N SER A 15 -25.23 -21.70 -39.78
CA SER A 15 -25.39 -20.30 -39.37
C SER A 15 -25.62 -20.18 -37.86
N VAL A 16 -26.42 -21.09 -37.28
CA VAL A 16 -26.65 -21.16 -35.83
C VAL A 16 -25.36 -21.53 -35.10
N THR A 17 -24.60 -22.52 -35.57
CA THR A 17 -23.32 -22.88 -34.94
C THR A 17 -22.29 -21.77 -35.04
N SER A 18 -22.19 -21.10 -36.20
CA SER A 18 -21.26 -19.97 -36.38
C SER A 18 -21.62 -18.79 -35.46
N PHE A 19 -22.92 -18.53 -35.29
CA PHE A 19 -23.42 -17.48 -34.40
C PHE A 19 -23.13 -17.80 -32.93
N LEU A 20 -23.32 -19.06 -32.50
CA LEU A 20 -22.99 -19.49 -31.15
C LEU A 20 -21.49 -19.40 -30.87
N ILE A 21 -20.63 -19.80 -31.82
CA ILE A 21 -19.17 -19.65 -31.70
C ILE A 21 -18.79 -18.18 -31.55
N LEU A 22 -19.39 -17.29 -32.36
CA LEU A 22 -19.15 -15.85 -32.27
C LEU A 22 -19.57 -15.27 -30.92
N LEU A 23 -20.76 -15.64 -30.40
CA LEU A 23 -21.22 -15.22 -29.08
C LEU A 23 -20.28 -15.69 -27.97
N THR A 24 -19.80 -16.93 -28.06
CA THR A 24 -18.87 -17.48 -27.07
C THR A 24 -17.55 -16.71 -27.11
N PHE A 25 -17.02 -16.41 -28.30
CA PHE A 25 -15.78 -15.67 -28.48
C PHE A 25 -15.87 -14.24 -27.93
N ILE A 26 -16.99 -13.55 -28.15
CA ILE A 26 -17.25 -12.21 -27.58
C ILE A 26 -17.32 -12.28 -26.05
N SER A 27 -17.99 -13.30 -25.50
CA SER A 27 -18.13 -13.47 -24.05
C SER A 27 -16.82 -13.86 -23.36
N THR A 28 -15.89 -14.52 -24.05
CA THR A 28 -14.60 -14.94 -23.48
C THR A 28 -13.49 -13.90 -23.62
N GLN A 29 -13.76 -12.75 -24.24
CA GLN A 29 -12.75 -11.69 -24.34
C GLN A 29 -12.40 -11.18 -22.92
N PRO A 30 -11.11 -11.16 -22.55
CA PRO A 30 -10.70 -10.64 -21.26
C PRO A 30 -11.06 -9.14 -21.17
N ASP A 31 -11.71 -8.75 -20.07
CA ASP A 31 -12.12 -7.37 -19.85
C ASP A 31 -10.88 -6.46 -19.66
N LYS A 32 -10.49 -5.74 -20.71
CA LYS A 32 -9.37 -4.78 -20.68
C LYS A 32 -9.53 -3.70 -19.61
N ARG A 33 -10.74 -3.46 -19.07
CA ARG A 33 -10.94 -2.50 -17.96
C ARG A 33 -10.31 -2.96 -16.64
N LYS A 34 -10.15 -4.26 -16.40
CA LYS A 34 -9.51 -4.78 -15.17
C LYS A 34 -8.00 -4.51 -15.11
N GLU A 35 -7.36 -4.27 -16.24
CA GLU A 35 -5.91 -4.06 -16.30
C GLU A 35 -5.54 -2.61 -15.96
N LEU A 36 -6.38 -1.65 -16.35
CA LEU A 36 -6.23 -0.21 -16.06
C LEU A 36 -6.55 0.18 -14.61
N SER A 37 -7.12 -0.72 -13.80
CA SER A 37 -7.50 -0.44 -12.41
C SER A 37 -6.38 -0.69 -11.38
N ARG A 38 -5.13 -0.90 -11.80
CA ARG A 38 -4.01 -1.27 -10.92
C ARG A 38 -3.19 -0.10 -10.37
N ILE A 39 -3.59 1.15 -10.58
CA ILE A 39 -2.97 2.27 -9.86
C ILE A 39 -3.55 2.28 -8.45
N GLU A 40 -2.92 1.52 -7.55
CA GLU A 40 -3.26 1.52 -6.14
C GLU A 40 -2.78 2.82 -5.49
N PHE A 41 -3.72 3.61 -4.98
CA PHE A 41 -3.40 4.85 -4.27
C PHE A 41 -3.02 4.53 -2.82
N TYR A 42 -1.75 4.71 -2.46
CA TYR A 42 -1.27 4.51 -1.10
C TYR A 42 -1.60 5.73 -0.23
N LYS A 43 -2.39 5.49 0.82
CA LYS A 43 -2.61 6.42 1.93
C LYS A 43 -1.55 6.13 2.99
N ILE A 44 -0.48 6.92 2.94
CA ILE A 44 0.68 6.73 3.81
C ILE A 44 0.49 7.54 5.11
N GLY A 45 0.47 6.84 6.24
CA GLY A 45 0.57 7.43 7.56
C GLY A 45 2.01 7.84 7.86
N HIS A 46 2.34 9.12 7.63
CA HIS A 46 3.67 9.68 7.89
C HIS A 46 4.00 9.67 9.39
N ARG A 47 5.03 8.88 9.76
CA ARG A 47 5.43 8.52 11.12
C ARG A 47 4.27 8.01 11.95
N GLY A 48 3.41 7.21 11.33
CA GLY A 48 2.08 6.87 11.82
C GLY A 48 1.07 8.00 11.56
N ALA A 49 0.73 8.74 12.62
CA ALA A 49 -0.21 9.85 12.56
C ALA A 49 0.35 11.04 13.34
N ARG A 50 1.56 11.51 12.97
CA ARG A 50 2.32 12.54 13.73
C ARG A 50 1.57 13.84 14.02
N GLY A 51 0.53 14.15 13.25
CA GLY A 51 -0.34 15.31 13.48
C GLY A 51 -1.38 15.11 14.60
N LEU A 52 -1.60 13.86 15.03
CA LEU A 52 -2.63 13.46 15.99
C LEU A 52 -2.05 12.77 17.24
N MET A 53 -0.89 12.13 17.11
CA MET A 53 -0.22 11.36 18.16
C MET A 53 1.30 11.62 18.10
N PRO A 54 2.06 11.37 19.19
CA PRO A 54 3.52 11.44 19.15
C PRO A 54 4.08 10.54 18.05
N GLU A 55 4.85 11.13 17.14
CA GLU A 55 5.38 10.45 15.96
C GLU A 55 6.19 9.19 16.28
N ASN A 56 6.22 8.24 15.35
CA ASN A 56 7.09 7.05 15.45
C ASN A 56 6.82 6.19 16.72
N THR A 57 5.58 6.24 17.25
CA THR A 57 5.13 5.42 18.39
C THR A 57 4.02 4.45 18.00
N ILE A 58 3.86 3.36 18.76
CA ILE A 58 2.76 2.40 18.57
C ILE A 58 1.38 3.10 18.55
N PRO A 59 1.04 3.99 19.49
CA PRO A 59 -0.23 4.73 19.42
C PRO A 59 -0.41 5.56 18.14
N ALA A 60 0.67 6.13 17.58
CA ALA A 60 0.58 6.84 16.30
C ALA A 60 0.36 5.90 15.12
N PHE A 61 0.93 4.70 15.14
CA PHE A 61 0.70 3.67 14.13
C PHE A 61 -0.75 3.17 14.18
N GLU A 62 -1.23 2.81 15.37
CA GLU A 62 -2.63 2.43 15.59
C GLU A 62 -3.59 3.52 15.14
N LYS A 63 -3.27 4.79 15.47
CA LYS A 63 -4.07 5.93 15.03
C LYS A 63 -4.06 6.05 13.50
N GLY A 64 -2.90 5.96 12.84
CA GLY A 64 -2.79 6.00 11.39
C GLY A 64 -3.63 4.93 10.70
N ILE A 65 -3.56 3.69 11.19
CA ILE A 65 -4.37 2.56 10.70
C ILE A 65 -5.87 2.85 10.89
N SER A 66 -6.28 3.25 12.10
CA SER A 66 -7.69 3.57 12.39
C SER A 66 -8.22 4.75 11.57
N SER A 67 -7.33 5.65 11.12
CA SER A 67 -7.64 6.79 10.26
C SER A 67 -7.67 6.44 8.76
N GLY A 68 -7.46 5.17 8.40
CA GLY A 68 -7.59 4.68 7.03
C GLY A 68 -6.31 4.73 6.20
N ALA A 69 -5.14 4.87 6.83
CA ALA A 69 -3.87 4.61 6.16
C ALA A 69 -3.76 3.12 5.82
N ASN A 70 -3.33 2.81 4.60
CA ASN A 70 -3.03 1.43 4.17
C ASN A 70 -1.53 1.12 4.22
N THR A 71 -0.71 2.16 4.40
CA THR A 71 0.75 2.05 4.58
C THR A 71 1.13 2.92 5.77
N ILE A 72 1.98 2.40 6.66
CA ILE A 72 2.61 3.19 7.71
C ILE A 72 4.05 3.45 7.31
N GLU A 73 4.45 4.71 7.33
CA GLU A 73 5.83 5.13 7.18
C GLU A 73 6.42 5.46 8.56
N PHE A 74 7.71 5.19 8.74
CA PHE A 74 8.46 5.44 9.95
C PHE A 74 9.96 5.45 9.66
N ASP A 75 10.73 6.07 10.55
CA ASP A 75 12.18 6.25 10.42
C ASP A 75 12.95 5.31 11.35
N VAL A 76 14.13 4.85 10.94
CA VAL A 76 14.97 3.95 11.75
C VAL A 76 16.41 4.42 11.87
N HIS A 77 17.03 4.12 13.01
CA HIS A 77 18.47 4.24 13.26
C HIS A 77 19.02 2.95 13.86
N ILE A 78 20.34 2.82 13.88
CA ILE A 78 21.06 1.70 14.49
C ILE A 78 21.82 2.20 15.72
N THR A 79 21.55 1.64 16.89
CA THR A 79 22.24 2.00 18.14
C THR A 79 23.68 1.45 18.19
N LYS A 80 24.47 1.91 19.18
CA LYS A 80 25.84 1.44 19.40
C LYS A 80 25.92 -0.08 19.62
N ASP A 81 24.94 -0.65 20.32
CA ASP A 81 24.78 -2.09 20.55
C ASP A 81 24.05 -2.80 19.38
N SER A 82 24.06 -2.18 18.19
CA SER A 82 23.57 -2.74 16.92
C SER A 82 22.09 -3.10 16.91
N GLN A 83 21.26 -2.41 17.71
CA GLN A 83 19.81 -2.56 17.72
C GLN A 83 19.16 -1.56 16.77
N VAL A 84 18.09 -1.98 16.09
CA VAL A 84 17.26 -1.08 15.29
C VAL A 84 16.29 -0.34 16.20
N VAL A 85 16.23 0.98 16.08
CA VAL A 85 15.31 1.83 16.86
C VAL A 85 14.55 2.78 15.94
N ILE A 86 13.31 3.10 16.29
CA ILE A 86 12.47 4.03 15.52
C ILE A 86 12.62 5.43 16.08
N TYR A 87 13.16 6.34 15.28
CA TYR A 87 13.30 7.77 15.60
C TYR A 87 13.69 8.54 14.34
N HIS A 88 13.25 9.79 14.18
CA HIS A 88 13.52 10.54 12.94
C HIS A 88 14.91 11.20 12.94
N ASP A 89 15.20 12.06 13.91
CA ASP A 89 16.40 12.90 13.89
C ASP A 89 17.67 12.11 14.26
N ALA A 90 18.85 12.58 13.83
CA ALA A 90 20.13 11.96 14.23
C ALA A 90 20.48 12.12 15.73
N SER A 91 19.71 12.95 16.46
CA SER A 91 19.90 13.26 17.89
C SER A 91 18.57 13.62 18.55
N PHE A 92 18.45 13.40 19.87
CA PHE A 92 17.24 13.78 20.60
C PHE A 92 16.97 15.29 20.58
N ASN A 93 15.71 15.67 20.35
CA ASN A 93 15.29 17.06 20.43
C ASN A 93 14.88 17.40 21.88
N PRO A 94 15.57 18.35 22.56
CA PRO A 94 15.24 18.74 23.94
C PRO A 94 13.84 19.35 24.12
N GLU A 95 13.18 19.77 23.03
CA GLU A 95 11.85 20.37 23.08
C GLU A 95 10.77 19.35 23.48
N TYR A 96 10.87 18.13 22.92
CA TYR A 96 9.87 17.08 23.06
C TYR A 96 10.42 15.71 23.49
N THR A 97 11.72 15.61 23.79
CA THR A 97 12.33 14.39 24.36
C THR A 97 12.85 14.66 25.78
N LEU A 98 12.49 13.78 26.71
CA LEU A 98 12.99 13.75 28.09
C LEU A 98 13.94 12.58 28.29
N LYS A 99 14.81 12.71 29.30
CA LYS A 99 15.61 11.59 29.80
C LYS A 99 14.73 10.58 30.56
N PRO A 100 15.23 9.35 30.83
CA PRO A 100 14.51 8.37 31.63
C PRO A 100 14.14 8.84 33.05
N ASP A 101 14.90 9.77 33.62
CA ASP A 101 14.63 10.40 34.92
C ASP A 101 13.60 11.54 34.85
N GLY A 102 13.04 11.82 33.67
CA GLY A 102 12.09 12.90 33.42
C GLY A 102 12.73 14.29 33.24
N MET A 103 14.06 14.41 33.34
CA MET A 103 14.75 15.69 33.16
C MET A 103 14.93 16.04 31.68
N ARG A 104 14.97 17.35 31.38
CA ARG A 104 15.26 17.85 30.02
C ARG A 104 16.74 17.69 29.67
N PHE A 105 17.02 17.53 28.39
CA PHE A 105 18.38 17.66 27.87
C PHE A 105 18.84 19.12 27.94
N ILE A 106 20.07 19.34 28.42
CA ILE A 106 20.70 20.67 28.40
C ILE A 106 21.24 20.89 26.99
N LYS A 107 20.79 21.95 26.32
CA LYS A 107 21.22 22.32 24.96
C LYS A 107 22.73 22.61 24.96
N THR A 108 23.53 21.60 24.69
CA THR A 108 24.99 21.72 24.59
C THR A 108 25.38 22.01 23.15
N LYS A 109 26.42 22.84 22.96
CA LYS A 109 26.96 23.17 21.64
C LYS A 109 27.70 21.93 21.08
N GLY A 110 26.98 21.01 20.45
CA GLY A 110 27.54 19.80 19.85
C GLY A 110 26.45 18.81 19.45
N ARG A 111 26.54 18.23 18.25
CA ARG A 111 25.63 17.16 17.81
C ARG A 111 25.96 15.90 18.60
N ASN A 112 25.20 15.62 19.64
CA ASN A 112 25.25 14.30 20.29
C ASN A 112 24.53 13.32 19.36
N ILE A 113 25.26 12.75 18.39
CA ILE A 113 24.80 11.60 17.62
C ILE A 113 24.78 10.43 18.61
N LEU A 114 23.58 10.10 19.10
CA LEU A 114 23.40 9.14 20.20
C LEU A 114 23.54 7.69 19.73
N PHE A 115 23.41 7.48 18.43
CA PHE A 115 23.38 6.15 17.85
C PHE A 115 24.76 5.64 17.41
N SER A 116 25.80 6.49 17.37
CA SER A 116 27.10 6.14 16.78
C SER A 116 28.32 6.20 17.70
N LYS A 117 28.17 6.21 19.04
CA LYS A 117 29.32 6.30 19.95
C LYS A 117 29.45 5.18 20.94
#